data_AF-A0A920H050-F1
#
_entry.id   AF-A0A920H050-F1
#
_cell.length_a   1.000
_cell.length_b   1.000
_cell.length_c   1.000
_cell.angle_alpha   90.00
_cell.angle_beta   90.00
_cell.angle_gamma   90.00
#
_symmetry.space_group_name_H-M   'P 1'
#
loop_
_entity.id
_entity.type
_entity.pdbx_description
1 polymer ?
#
loop_
_entity_poly.entity_id
_entity_poly.type
_entity_poly.pdbx_seq_one_letter_code
_entity_poly.pdbx_strand_id
1 'polypeptide(L)'
;MTTWGGWVLINMDLDAPPFEEYASVLTEHFQRWTPEDRYVSLHVEKKIACNWKIAMEAFMSLTTLFRLTPDIVFTGGDNSQYDVFGDHLSRTITCAGIPTPAGRSLQRAGVGRR
;
A
#
# COMPACT_ATOMS: atom_id res chain seq x y z
N MET A 1 -15.80 11.94 14.49
CA MET A 1 -14.92 10.82 14.93
C MET A 1 -15.68 9.53 14.64
N THR A 2 -15.02 8.56 14.02
CA THR A 2 -15.61 7.26 13.66
C THR A 2 -14.64 6.14 14.03
N THR A 3 -15.18 4.98 14.39
CA THR A 3 -14.40 3.76 14.59
C THR A 3 -14.72 2.76 13.49
N TRP A 4 -13.69 2.23 12.83
CA TRP A 4 -13.83 1.22 11.77
C TRP A 4 -12.74 0.18 11.94
N GLY A 5 -13.07 -1.12 12.00
CA GLY A 5 -12.07 -2.21 12.03
C GLY A 5 -11.01 -2.11 13.14
N GLY A 6 -11.35 -1.55 14.31
CA GLY A 6 -10.40 -1.28 15.40
C GLY A 6 -9.57 0.00 15.23
N TRP A 7 -9.68 0.71 14.10
CA TRP A 7 -9.09 2.03 13.90
C TRP A 7 -10.02 3.15 14.38
N VAL A 8 -9.41 4.18 14.95
CA VAL A 8 -10.09 5.44 15.32
C VAL A 8 -9.72 6.49 14.28
N LEU A 9 -10.72 7.00 13.56
CA LEU A 9 -10.55 8.05 12.55
C LEU A 9 -11.18 9.35 13.04
N ILE A 10 -10.42 10.44 12.91
CA ILE A 10 -10.83 11.78 13.31
C ILE A 10 -10.79 12.67 12.07
N ASN A 11 -11.94 13.25 11.73
CA ASN A 11 -12.02 14.36 10.79
C ASN A 11 -12.22 15.65 11.61
N MET A 12 -11.45 16.69 11.27
CA MET A 12 -11.49 18.00 11.94
C MET A 12 -12.55 18.93 11.35
N ASP A 13 -13.08 18.60 10.17
CA ASP A 13 -14.20 19.29 9.55
C ASP A 13 -15.51 18.82 10.19
N LEU A 14 -16.30 19.79 10.68
CA LEU A 14 -17.57 19.54 11.37
C LEU A 14 -18.72 19.29 10.37
N ASP A 15 -18.57 19.73 9.13
CA ASP A 15 -19.56 19.56 8.06
C ASP A 15 -19.23 18.37 7.14
N ALA A 16 -18.24 17.56 7.53
CA ALA A 16 -17.83 16.40 6.77
C ALA A 16 -18.94 15.34 6.67
N PRO A 17 -19.06 14.64 5.52
CA PRO A 17 -19.99 13.53 5.39
C PRO A 17 -19.63 12.36 6.33
N PRO A 18 -20.58 11.46 6.61
CA PRO A 18 -20.32 10.23 7.35
C PRO A 18 -19.17 9.42 6.72
N PHE A 19 -18.41 8.70 7.57
CA PHE A 19 -17.28 7.91 7.11
C PHE A 19 -17.68 6.85 6.08
N GLU A 20 -18.84 6.23 6.23
CA GLU A 20 -19.37 5.19 5.34
C GLU A 20 -19.62 5.72 3.92
N GLU A 21 -20.03 6.99 3.80
CA GLU A 21 -20.18 7.67 2.52
C GLU A 21 -18.81 7.98 1.91
N TYR A 22 -17.89 8.51 2.73
CA TYR A 22 -16.54 8.84 2.29
C TYR A 22 -15.70 7.61 1.90
N ALA A 23 -15.86 6.50 2.63
CA ALA A 23 -15.08 5.28 2.46
C ALA A 23 -15.46 4.48 1.21
N SER A 24 -16.58 4.81 0.55
CA SER A 24 -17.03 4.14 -0.67
C SER A 24 -17.01 2.61 -0.50
N VAL A 25 -16.47 1.86 -1.48
CA VAL A 25 -16.38 0.39 -1.48
C VAL A 25 -15.29 -0.17 -0.56
N LEU A 26 -14.62 0.66 0.25
CA LEU A 26 -13.54 0.22 1.14
C LEU A 26 -14.03 -0.85 2.11
N THR A 27 -15.17 -0.62 2.77
CA THR A 27 -15.71 -1.56 3.75
C THR A 27 -16.04 -2.92 3.12
N GLU A 28 -16.56 -2.93 1.89
CA GLU A 28 -16.85 -4.14 1.13
C GLU A 28 -15.58 -4.95 0.82
N HIS A 29 -14.51 -4.27 0.39
CA HIS A 29 -13.23 -4.92 0.09
C HIS A 29 -12.60 -5.61 1.32
N PHE A 30 -12.92 -5.15 2.52
CA PHE A 30 -12.35 -5.66 3.76
C PHE A 30 -13.24 -6.70 4.46
N GLN A 31 -14.44 -7.02 3.97
CA GLN A 31 -15.35 -8.00 4.58
C GLN A 31 -14.75 -9.39 4.83
N ARG A 32 -13.76 -9.79 4.03
CA ARG A 32 -13.09 -11.10 4.15
C ARG A 32 -11.97 -11.12 5.18
N TRP A 33 -11.58 -9.95 5.69
CA TRP A 33 -10.50 -9.79 6.64
C TRP A 33 -11.08 -9.20 7.92
N THR A 34 -10.63 -9.67 9.10
CA THR A 34 -11.11 -9.19 10.40
C THR A 34 -10.10 -8.22 11.03
N PRO A 35 -10.09 -6.94 10.62
CA PRO A 35 -9.18 -5.95 11.18
C PRO A 35 -9.39 -5.71 12.69
N GLU A 36 -10.61 -5.87 13.17
CA GLU A 36 -11.00 -5.75 14.58
C GLU A 36 -10.32 -6.75 15.51
N ASP A 37 -9.87 -7.91 14.99
CA ASP A 37 -9.20 -8.96 15.77
C ASP A 37 -7.67 -8.79 15.82
N ARG A 38 -7.14 -7.65 15.37
CA ARG A 38 -5.70 -7.37 15.38
C ARG A 38 -5.27 -6.55 16.59
N TYR A 39 -3.99 -6.71 16.95
CA TYR A 39 -3.33 -5.89 17.96
C TYR A 39 -2.03 -5.30 17.40
N VAL A 40 -1.56 -4.20 18.01
CA VAL A 40 -0.28 -3.58 17.66
C VAL A 40 0.84 -4.32 18.39
N SER A 41 1.63 -5.10 17.65
CA SER A 41 2.79 -5.80 18.22
C SER A 41 4.01 -4.89 18.38
N LEU A 42 4.16 -3.89 17.50
CA LEU A 42 5.27 -2.94 17.50
C LEU A 42 4.83 -1.62 16.86
N HIS A 43 5.30 -0.49 17.40
CA HIS A 43 5.16 0.84 16.80
C HIS A 43 6.54 1.44 16.55
N VAL A 44 6.82 1.83 15.31
CA VAL A 44 8.11 2.42 14.90
C VAL A 44 7.86 3.79 14.31
N GLU A 45 8.61 4.78 14.77
CA GLU A 45 8.60 6.14 14.23
C GLU A 45 9.97 6.50 13.67
N LYS A 46 10.00 7.14 12.50
CA LYS A 46 11.22 7.66 11.89
C LYS A 46 10.95 9.03 11.25
N LYS A 47 11.78 10.02 11.58
CA LYS A 47 11.77 11.31 10.88
C LYS A 47 12.45 11.17 9.53
N ILE A 48 11.73 11.50 8.47
CA ILE A 48 12.24 11.47 7.09
C ILE A 48 12.29 12.90 6.57
N ALA A 49 13.46 13.32 6.08
CA ALA A 49 13.67 14.67 5.55
C ALA A 49 13.15 14.80 4.11
N CYS A 50 11.84 14.65 3.92
CA CYS A 50 11.19 14.84 2.63
C CYS A 50 9.78 15.44 2.78
N ASN A 51 9.19 15.88 1.67
CA ASN A 51 7.77 16.22 1.68
C ASN A 51 6.94 14.95 1.92
N TRP A 52 5.93 15.03 2.78
CA TRP A 52 5.06 13.90 3.09
C TRP A 52 4.39 13.28 1.85
N LYS A 53 4.12 14.07 0.79
CA LYS A 53 3.57 13.56 -0.47
C LYS A 53 4.54 12.61 -1.19
N ILE A 54 5.83 12.93 -1.17
CA ILE A 54 6.88 12.06 -1.74
C ILE A 54 6.99 10.78 -0.91
N ALA A 55 6.87 10.88 0.42
CA ALA A 55 6.84 9.70 1.27
C ALA A 55 5.66 8.79 0.94
N MET A 56 4.45 9.34 0.74
CA MET A 56 3.28 8.56 0.33
C MET A 56 3.42 7.95 -1.06
N GLU A 57 3.95 8.70 -2.04
CA GLU A 57 4.20 8.21 -3.40
C GLU A 57 5.10 6.97 -3.41
N ALA A 58 6.09 6.92 -2.51
CA ALA A 58 6.97 5.76 -2.37
C ALA A 58 6.25 4.48 -1.91
N PHE A 59 5.14 4.60 -1.18
CA PHE A 59 4.29 3.45 -0.80
C PHE A 59 3.23 3.11 -1.85
N MET A 60 2.89 4.06 -2.72
CA MET A 60 1.92 3.85 -3.80
C MET A 60 2.54 3.27 -5.07
N SER A 61 3.87 3.33 -5.24
CA SER A 61 4.55 2.85 -6.46
C SER A 61 5.55 1.75 -6.16
N LEU A 62 5.30 0.57 -6.75
CA LEU A 62 6.23 -0.57 -6.63
C LEU A 62 7.41 -0.50 -7.62
N THR A 63 7.34 0.35 -8.63
CA THR A 63 8.38 0.48 -9.67
C THR A 63 9.72 0.93 -9.09
N THR A 64 9.69 1.74 -8.03
CA THR A 64 10.91 2.23 -7.36
C THR A 64 11.54 1.17 -6.45
N LEU A 65 10.76 0.21 -5.94
CA LEU A 65 11.25 -0.82 -5.01
C LEU A 65 12.24 -1.80 -5.65
N PHE A 66 12.18 -2.01 -6.97
CA PHE A 66 13.20 -2.79 -7.70
C PHE A 66 14.60 -2.21 -7.61
N ARG A 67 14.72 -0.89 -7.42
CA ARG A 67 16.02 -0.21 -7.32
C ARG A 67 16.60 -0.19 -5.91
N LEU A 68 15.76 -0.41 -4.89
CA LEU A 68 16.12 -0.15 -3.50
C LEU A 68 16.49 -1.42 -2.72
N THR A 69 15.87 -2.57 -3.04
CA THR A 69 16.05 -3.80 -2.25
C THR A 69 15.84 -5.05 -3.11
N PRO A 70 16.82 -5.99 -3.17
CA PRO A 70 16.72 -7.21 -3.97
C PRO A 70 15.66 -8.22 -3.45
N ASP A 71 15.19 -8.08 -2.21
CA ASP A 71 14.21 -9.00 -1.62
C ASP A 71 12.79 -8.87 -2.20
N ILE A 72 12.50 -7.75 -2.86
CA ILE A 72 11.17 -7.45 -3.44
C ILE A 72 11.03 -7.94 -4.88
N VAL A 73 12.07 -8.59 -5.43
CA VAL A 73 12.08 -9.15 -6.80
C VAL A 73 11.04 -10.29 -6.99
N PHE A 74 10.53 -10.86 -5.88
CA PHE A 74 9.43 -11.84 -5.87
C PHE A 74 8.04 -11.20 -5.75
N THR A 75 7.91 -9.90 -5.95
CA THR A 75 6.62 -9.24 -6.14
C THR A 75 6.39 -9.05 -7.63
N GLY A 76 5.16 -9.23 -8.10
CA GLY A 76 4.76 -8.96 -9.49
C GLY A 76 4.54 -7.47 -9.73
N GLY A 77 5.50 -6.63 -9.36
CA GLY A 77 5.36 -5.17 -9.34
C GLY A 77 4.92 -4.59 -10.69
N ASP A 78 5.46 -5.05 -11.82
CA ASP A 78 5.01 -4.60 -13.16
C ASP A 78 3.57 -5.03 -13.49
N ASN A 79 3.05 -6.06 -12.81
CA ASN A 79 1.70 -6.59 -12.99
C ASN A 79 0.75 -6.09 -11.89
N SER A 80 1.11 -5.03 -11.17
CA SER A 80 0.26 -4.48 -10.12
C SER A 80 -0.97 -3.85 -10.75
N GLN A 81 -2.13 -4.17 -10.19
CA GLN A 81 -3.39 -3.55 -10.55
C GLN A 81 -3.56 -2.27 -9.75
N TYR A 82 -3.85 -1.17 -10.45
CA TYR A 82 -4.19 0.11 -9.85
C TYR A 82 -5.64 0.45 -10.24
N ASP A 83 -6.50 0.57 -9.24
CA ASP A 83 -7.92 0.89 -9.42
C ASP A 83 -8.25 2.20 -8.70
N VAL A 84 -9.22 2.95 -9.24
CA VAL A 84 -9.77 4.17 -8.63
C VAL A 84 -11.28 3.98 -8.48
N PHE A 85 -11.80 4.23 -7.29
CA PHE A 85 -13.21 4.08 -6.93
C PHE A 85 -13.75 5.42 -6.42
N GLY A 86 -14.53 6.09 -7.27
CA GLY A 86 -15.02 7.44 -6.98
C GLY A 86 -13.88 8.43 -6.74
N ASP A 87 -14.12 9.40 -5.87
CA ASP A 87 -13.21 10.55 -5.68
C ASP A 87 -12.18 10.33 -4.56
N HIS A 88 -12.40 9.37 -3.67
CA HIS A 88 -11.69 9.29 -2.39
C HIS A 88 -10.91 8.00 -2.15
N LEU A 89 -11.06 7.00 -3.04
CA LEU A 89 -10.46 5.68 -2.86
C LEU A 89 -9.67 5.27 -4.09
N SER A 90 -8.41 4.90 -3.87
CA SER A 90 -7.60 4.16 -4.83
C SER A 90 -7.07 2.88 -4.18
N ARG A 91 -6.83 1.86 -4.99
CA ARG A 91 -6.35 0.55 -4.54
C ARG A 91 -5.22 0.07 -5.42
N THR A 92 -4.19 -0.46 -4.79
CA THR A 92 -3.13 -1.20 -5.47
C THR A 92 -3.15 -2.66 -5.00
N ILE A 93 -3.23 -3.60 -5.95
CA ILE A 93 -3.08 -5.03 -5.69
C ILE A 93 -1.84 -5.52 -6.41
N THR A 94 -0.99 -6.24 -5.69
CA THR A 94 0.24 -6.81 -6.23
C THR A 94 0.38 -8.25 -5.79
N CYS A 95 0.60 -9.14 -6.76
CA CYS A 95 0.85 -10.54 -6.48
C CYS A 95 2.21 -10.72 -5.80
N ALA A 96 2.21 -11.33 -4.62
CA ALA A 96 3.43 -11.85 -4.00
C ALA A 96 3.78 -13.23 -4.60
N GLY A 97 5.07 -13.57 -4.65
CA GLY A 97 5.58 -14.85 -5.14
C GLY A 97 5.69 -14.98 -6.66
N ILE A 98 5.35 -13.93 -7.43
CA ILE A 98 5.46 -13.93 -8.89
C ILE A 98 6.66 -13.06 -9.28
N PRO A 99 7.65 -13.60 -10.02
CA PRO A 99 8.76 -12.80 -10.51
C PRO A 99 8.27 -11.71 -11.46
N THR A 100 8.72 -10.48 -11.23
CA THR A 100 8.47 -9.39 -12.15
C THR A 100 9.14 -9.65 -13.52
N PRO A 101 8.48 -9.37 -14.66
CA PRO A 101 9.09 -9.46 -15.99
C PRO A 101 10.43 -8.72 -16.12
N ALA A 102 10.55 -7.50 -15.58
CA ALA A 102 11.81 -6.76 -15.50
C ALA A 102 12.90 -7.43 -14.61
N GLY A 103 12.53 -8.31 -13.67
CA GLY A 103 13.50 -9.08 -12.89
C GLY A 103 14.25 -10.13 -13.73
N ARG A 104 13.64 -10.59 -14.83
CA ARG A 104 14.22 -11.61 -15.74
C ARG A 104 15.39 -11.09 -16.55
N SER A 105 15.42 -9.80 -16.90
CA SER A 105 16.53 -9.18 -17.64
C SER A 105 17.76 -8.95 -16.73
N LEU A 106 17.55 -8.62 -15.46
CA LEU A 106 18.63 -8.43 -14.48
C LEU A 106 19.26 -9.75 -14.00
N GLN A 107 18.49 -10.82 -13.81
CA GLN A 107 19.05 -12.15 -13.52
C GLN A 107 19.87 -12.73 -14.69
N ARG A 108 19.48 -12.43 -15.94
CA ARG A 108 20.22 -12.84 -17.14
C ARG A 108 21.51 -12.03 -17.37
N ALA A 109 21.63 -10.85 -16.78
CA ALA A 109 22.81 -9.99 -16.88
C ALA A 109 23.99 -10.42 -15.98
N GLY A 110 23.88 -11.54 -15.25
CA GLY A 110 25.04 -12.18 -14.59
C GLY A 110 25.64 -11.40 -13.41
N VAL A 111 24.92 -10.47 -12.79
CA VAL A 111 25.38 -9.80 -11.56
C VAL A 111 25.05 -10.70 -10.36
N GLY A 112 25.77 -11.80 -10.24
CA GLY A 112 25.56 -12.81 -9.19
C GLY A 112 26.64 -13.90 -9.12
N ARG A 113 27.80 -13.67 -9.73
CA ARG A 113 29.02 -14.48 -9.50
C ARG A 113 30.17 -13.56 -9.17
N ARG A 114 30.34 -13.26 -7.89
CA ARG A 114 31.64 -13.17 -7.23
C ARG A 114 31.50 -13.82 -5.86
#